data_AF-T2IEQ0-F1
#
_entry.id   AF-T2IEQ0-F1
#
_cell.length_a   1.000
_cell.length_b   1.000
_cell.length_c   1.000
_cell.angle_alpha   90.00
_cell.angle_beta   90.00
_cell.angle_gamma   90.00
#
_symmetry.space_group_name_H-M   'P 1'
#
loop_
_entity.id
_entity.type
_entity.pdbx_description
1 polymer ?
#
loop_
_entity_poly.entity_id
_entity_poly.type
_entity_poly.pdbx_seq_one_letter_code
_entity_poly.pdbx_strand_id
1 'polypeptide(L)'
;MLQLTEHCHIVRNSEILSGEPIIKGTRTPVRAIVEMWRIGVSPEEIPQRLSHLILSQVFDALSYYLDHQVEMNKYIELNQVADELIPPQFTQTLVKAEIQGTPGQQLLRFAGSITSDDLDLMNEAIKEGCQQLDVDEW
;
A
#
# COMPACT_ATOMS: atom_id res chain seq x y z
N MET A 1 31.52 24.75 -2.50
CA MET A 1 31.15 23.47 -3.12
C MET A 1 29.75 23.15 -2.62
N LEU A 2 28.77 23.00 -3.51
CA LEU A 2 27.40 22.62 -3.14
C LEU A 2 27.28 21.10 -3.32
N GLN A 3 26.72 20.41 -2.33
CA GLN A 3 26.33 19.00 -2.43
C GLN A 3 24.80 18.93 -2.35
N LEU A 4 24.18 18.29 -3.34
CA LEU A 4 22.75 18.01 -3.34
C LEU A 4 22.47 16.89 -2.35
N THR A 5 21.57 17.16 -1.40
CA THR A 5 20.94 16.13 -0.58
C THR A 5 19.59 15.85 -1.23
N GLU A 6 19.49 14.76 -2.01
CA GLU A 6 18.21 14.31 -2.56
C GLU A 6 17.27 13.79 -1.44
N HIS A 7 16.19 13.13 -1.84
CA HIS A 7 15.19 12.51 -0.96
C HIS A 7 15.77 11.36 -0.12
N CYS A 8 16.45 11.70 0.98
CA CYS A 8 17.23 10.80 1.81
C CYS A 8 16.43 9.65 2.46
N HIS A 9 15.11 9.75 2.48
CA HIS A 9 14.20 8.74 3.01
C HIS A 9 13.50 7.91 1.93
N ILE A 10 13.73 8.16 0.64
CA ILE A 10 13.04 7.47 -0.45
C ILE A 10 13.99 6.51 -1.13
N VAL A 11 13.56 5.26 -1.29
CA VAL A 11 14.33 4.20 -1.95
C VAL A 11 13.45 3.43 -2.93
N ARG A 12 14.08 2.69 -3.84
CA ARG A 12 13.41 1.74 -4.73
C ARG A 12 14.02 0.36 -4.57
N ASN A 13 13.18 -0.65 -4.66
CA ASN A 13 13.60 -2.04 -4.71
C ASN A 13 12.71 -2.78 -5.71
N SER A 14 13.28 -3.40 -6.74
CA SER A 14 12.53 -4.14 -7.76
C SER A 14 11.75 -5.33 -7.21
N GLU A 15 12.15 -5.87 -6.05
CA GLU A 15 11.47 -6.96 -5.35
C GLU A 15 10.29 -6.47 -4.48
N ILE A 16 10.10 -5.15 -4.36
CA ILE A 16 9.07 -4.53 -3.53
C ILE A 16 8.21 -3.63 -4.40
N LEU A 17 6.92 -3.96 -4.50
CA LEU A 17 5.92 -3.15 -5.24
C LEU A 17 6.39 -2.83 -6.67
N SER A 18 7.03 -3.79 -7.35
CA SER A 18 7.53 -3.64 -8.72
C SER A 18 8.44 -2.42 -8.95
N GLY A 19 9.16 -1.97 -7.91
CA GLY A 19 10.06 -0.82 -7.99
C GLY A 19 9.40 0.55 -7.73
N GLU A 20 8.15 0.58 -7.25
CA GLU A 20 7.50 1.80 -6.76
C GLU A 20 8.36 2.46 -5.65
N PRO A 21 8.48 3.80 -5.61
CA PRO A 21 9.16 4.50 -4.52
C PRO A 21 8.56 4.17 -3.16
N ILE A 22 9.39 3.75 -2.21
CA ILE A 22 9.00 3.40 -0.84
C ILE A 22 9.81 4.19 0.19
N ILE A 23 9.27 4.32 1.39
CA ILE A 23 10.00 4.89 2.53
C ILE A 23 11.07 3.89 3.00
N LYS A 24 12.31 4.37 3.08
CA LYS A 24 13.50 3.63 3.53
C LYS A 24 13.24 2.90 4.84
N GLY A 25 13.53 1.60 4.85
CA GLY A 25 13.34 0.72 6.00
C GLY A 25 11.90 0.23 6.19
N THR A 26 11.00 0.52 5.24
CA THR A 26 9.60 0.09 5.28
C THR A 26 9.17 -0.46 3.92
N ARG A 27 7.96 -1.01 3.83
CA ARG A 27 7.28 -1.33 2.56
C ARG A 27 6.16 -0.33 2.25
N THR A 28 6.20 0.87 2.85
CA THR A 28 5.18 1.90 2.66
C THR A 28 5.48 2.66 1.38
N PRO A 29 4.61 2.62 0.35
CA PRO A 29 4.82 3.38 -0.86
C PRO A 29 4.65 4.88 -0.59
N VAL A 30 5.37 5.71 -1.34
CA VAL A 30 5.19 7.17 -1.34
C VAL A 30 3.73 7.51 -1.65
N ARG A 31 3.13 6.77 -2.56
CA ARG A 31 1.72 6.89 -2.92
C ARG A 31 0.77 6.88 -1.72
N ALA A 32 0.95 6.01 -0.74
CA ALA A 32 0.05 5.94 0.41
C ALA A 32 0.02 7.24 1.22
N ILE A 33 1.18 7.90 1.35
CA ILE A 33 1.30 9.20 2.02
C ILE A 33 0.62 10.29 1.18
N VAL A 34 0.84 10.28 -0.14
CA VAL A 34 0.23 11.23 -1.07
C VAL A 34 -1.30 11.11 -1.08
N GLU A 35 -1.83 9.88 -1.10
CA GLU A 35 -3.27 9.62 -1.05
C GLU A 35 -3.90 10.14 0.25
N MET A 36 -3.28 9.86 1.41
CA MET A 36 -3.73 10.41 2.70
C MET A 36 -3.77 11.94 2.69
N TRP A 37 -2.72 12.57 2.16
CA TRP A 37 -2.67 14.02 2.04
C TRP A 37 -3.75 14.58 1.11
N ARG A 38 -3.99 13.93 -0.04
CA ARG A 38 -5.05 14.32 -1.00
C ARG A 38 -6.46 14.22 -0.43
N ILE A 39 -6.72 13.27 0.46
CA ILE A 39 -8.02 13.16 1.15
C ILE A 39 -8.13 14.09 2.39
N GLY A 40 -7.18 14.99 2.58
CA GLY A 40 -7.23 16.05 3.59
C GLY A 40 -6.58 15.72 4.94
N VAL A 41 -5.85 14.60 5.05
CA VAL A 41 -5.05 14.33 6.25
C VAL A 41 -3.84 15.28 6.25
N SER A 42 -3.67 16.03 7.35
CA SER A 42 -2.50 16.91 7.48
C SER A 42 -1.21 16.07 7.56
N PRO A 43 -0.08 16.51 6.97
CA PRO A 43 1.18 15.77 7.04
C PRO A 43 1.60 15.40 8.47
N GLU A 44 1.28 16.25 9.45
CA GLU A 44 1.56 16.06 10.87
C GLU A 44 0.69 14.97 11.53
N GLU A 45 -0.47 14.66 10.95
CA GLU A 45 -1.35 13.58 11.41
C GLU A 45 -1.01 12.22 10.80
N ILE A 46 -0.32 12.19 9.65
CA ILE A 46 0.02 10.93 8.96
C ILE A 46 0.79 9.94 9.86
N PRO A 47 1.81 10.36 10.65
CA PRO A 47 2.48 9.45 11.60
C PRO A 47 1.56 8.87 12.68
N GLN A 48 0.44 9.52 12.99
CA GLN A 48 -0.52 8.97 13.96
C GLN A 48 -1.30 7.79 13.37
N ARG A 49 -1.46 7.75 12.05
CA ARG A 49 -2.12 6.66 11.30
C ARG A 49 -1.11 5.60 10.84
N LEU A 50 0.12 6.01 10.54
CA LEU A 50 1.24 5.16 10.13
C LEU A 50 2.35 5.29 11.18
N SER A 51 2.15 4.65 12.34
CA SER A 51 3.01 4.81 13.53
C SER A 51 4.46 4.36 13.35
N HIS A 52 4.77 3.64 12.28
CA HIS A 52 6.13 3.26 11.89
C HIS A 52 6.87 4.34 11.08
N LEU A 53 6.21 5.45 10.75
CA LEU A 53 6.81 6.58 10.04
C LEU A 53 7.12 7.74 10.98
N ILE A 54 8.20 8.46 10.68
CA ILE A 54 8.54 9.73 11.33
C ILE A 54 8.19 10.91 10.42
N LEU A 55 8.00 12.08 11.02
CA LEU A 55 7.55 13.28 10.30
C LEU A 55 8.49 13.69 9.15
N SER A 56 9.81 13.51 9.30
CA SER A 56 10.76 13.82 8.22
C SER A 56 10.58 12.92 7.00
N GLN A 57 10.22 11.64 7.19
CA GLN A 57 9.94 10.72 6.08
C GLN A 57 8.66 11.13 5.33
N VAL A 58 7.66 11.63 6.06
CA VAL A 58 6.41 12.13 5.46
C VAL A 58 6.68 13.35 4.58
N PHE A 59 7.39 14.35 5.10
CA PHE A 59 7.70 15.55 4.31
C PHE A 59 8.63 15.25 3.13
N ASP A 60 9.59 14.33 3.29
CA ASP A 60 10.46 13.93 2.19
C ASP A 60 9.69 13.19 1.09
N ALA A 61 8.72 12.35 1.45
CA ALA A 61 7.83 11.69 0.50
C ALA A 61 6.93 12.68 -0.25
N LEU A 62 6.40 13.69 0.44
CA LEU A 62 5.63 14.76 -0.20
C LEU A 62 6.52 15.60 -1.13
N SER A 63 7.76 15.91 -0.73
CA SER A 63 8.73 16.56 -1.61
C SER A 63 9.00 15.72 -2.86
N TYR A 64 9.28 14.42 -2.69
CA TYR A 64 9.50 13.49 -3.79
C TYR A 64 8.34 13.49 -4.77
N TYR A 65 7.10 13.41 -4.24
CA TYR A 65 5.90 13.47 -5.04
C TYR A 65 5.79 14.77 -5.84
N LEU A 66 6.06 15.92 -5.23
CA LEU A 66 5.96 17.22 -5.91
C LEU A 66 6.98 17.34 -7.06
N ASP A 67 8.14 16.73 -6.91
CA ASP A 67 9.17 16.68 -7.96
C ASP A 67 8.87 15.62 -9.04
N HIS A 68 8.10 14.58 -8.71
CA HIS A 68 7.83 13.40 -9.57
C HIS A 68 6.33 13.12 -9.78
N GLN A 69 5.50 14.16 -9.90
CA GLN A 69 4.03 14.01 -9.94
C GLN A 69 3.54 13.10 -11.07
N VAL A 70 4.12 13.22 -12.27
CA VAL A 70 3.71 12.42 -13.44
C VAL A 70 3.89 10.93 -13.17
N GLU A 71 5.03 10.54 -12.62
CA GLU A 71 5.30 9.15 -12.27
C GLU A 71 4.36 8.68 -11.17
N MET A 72 4.22 9.46 -10.09
CA MET A 72 3.42 9.05 -8.95
C MET A 72 1.93 8.94 -9.29
N ASN A 73 1.43 9.82 -10.16
CA ASN A 73 0.06 9.75 -10.65
C ASN A 73 -0.20 8.45 -11.41
N LYS A 74 0.76 7.95 -12.19
CA LYS A 74 0.65 6.63 -12.83
C LYS A 74 0.47 5.51 -11.81
N TYR A 75 1.23 5.51 -10.71
CA TYR A 75 1.03 4.51 -9.65
C TYR A 75 -0.33 4.67 -8.97
N ILE A 76 -0.79 5.90 -8.76
CA ILE A 76 -2.13 6.16 -8.19
C ILE A 76 -3.21 5.60 -9.11
N GLU A 77 -3.15 5.89 -10.41
CA GLU A 77 -4.11 5.40 -11.41
C GLU A 77 -4.12 3.86 -11.50
N LEU A 78 -2.95 3.23 -11.55
CA LEU A 78 -2.83 1.76 -11.60
C LEU A 78 -3.37 1.05 -10.34
N ASN A 79 -3.45 1.76 -9.21
CA ASN A 79 -3.95 1.22 -7.94
C ASN A 79 -5.36 1.71 -7.59
N GLN A 80 -6.03 2.46 -8.47
CA GLN A 80 -7.43 2.84 -8.28
C GLN A 80 -8.33 1.65 -8.59
N VAL A 81 -9.27 1.38 -7.68
CA VAL A 81 -10.38 0.46 -7.96
C VAL A 81 -11.40 1.24 -8.79
N ALA A 82 -11.74 0.73 -9.98
CA ALA A 82 -12.76 1.35 -10.81
C ALA A 82 -14.09 1.43 -10.05
N ASP A 83 -14.75 2.60 -10.08
CA ASP A 83 -16.02 2.82 -9.36
C ASP A 83 -17.10 1.82 -9.78
N GLU A 84 -17.07 1.33 -11.01
CA GLU A 84 -17.99 0.32 -11.55
C GLU A 84 -17.85 -1.04 -10.83
N LEU A 85 -16.66 -1.33 -10.29
CA LEU A 85 -16.38 -2.53 -9.49
C LEU A 85 -16.84 -2.39 -8.03
N ILE A 86 -17.32 -1.21 -7.62
CA ILE A 86 -17.88 -0.97 -6.29
C ILE A 86 -19.41 -0.97 -6.43
N PRO A 87 -20.11 -2.09 -6.13
CA PRO A 87 -21.57 -2.09 -6.25
C PRO A 87 -22.17 -1.00 -5.33
N PRO A 88 -23.09 -0.16 -5.81
CA PRO A 88 -23.61 0.97 -5.03
C PRO A 88 -24.33 0.55 -3.73
N GLN A 89 -24.79 -0.69 -3.67
CA GLN A 89 -25.37 -1.32 -2.48
C GLN A 89 -24.34 -1.84 -1.47
N PHE A 90 -23.07 -1.98 -1.85
CA PHE A 90 -22.00 -2.50 -0.99
C PHE A 90 -21.63 -1.50 0.11
N THR A 91 -21.45 -0.22 -0.22
CA THR A 91 -21.05 0.82 0.74
C THR A 91 -22.11 1.06 1.83
N GLN A 92 -23.39 1.09 1.46
CA GLN A 92 -24.49 1.25 2.41
C GLN A 92 -24.68 0.03 3.32
N THR A 93 -24.37 -1.17 2.81
CA THR A 93 -24.44 -2.41 3.59
C THR A 93 -23.31 -2.48 4.60
N LEU A 94 -22.07 -2.11 4.23
CA LEU A 94 -20.93 -2.10 5.15
C LEU A 94 -21.11 -1.11 6.31
N VAL A 95 -21.71 0.06 6.05
CA VAL A 95 -21.96 1.07 7.09
C VAL A 95 -23.05 0.63 8.07
N LYS A 96 -24.00 -0.21 7.63
CA LYS A 96 -25.13 -0.68 8.46
C LYS A 96 -24.91 -2.06 9.05
N ALA A 97 -23.94 -2.83 8.56
CA ALA A 97 -23.67 -4.16 9.04
C ALA A 97 -23.07 -4.10 10.45
N GLU A 98 -23.67 -4.84 11.38
CA GLU A 98 -22.98 -5.18 12.62
C GLU A 98 -21.76 -6.03 12.25
N ILE A 99 -20.57 -5.56 12.64
CA ILE A 99 -19.33 -6.27 12.37
C ILE A 99 -19.34 -7.56 13.20
N GLN A 100 -19.62 -8.68 12.54
CA GLN A 100 -19.43 -10.01 13.11
C GLN A 100 -18.04 -10.51 12.72
N GLY A 101 -17.17 -10.65 13.71
CA GLY A 101 -15.81 -11.10 13.50
C GLY A 101 -15.07 -11.40 14.80
N THR A 102 -13.92 -12.05 14.68
CA THR A 102 -13.00 -12.24 15.81
C THR A 102 -11.96 -11.12 15.75
N PRO A 103 -11.74 -10.35 16.85
CA PRO A 103 -10.69 -9.33 16.87
C PRO A 103 -9.34 -9.93 16.43
N GLY A 104 -8.61 -9.25 15.55
CA GLY A 104 -7.37 -9.77 14.96
C GLY A 104 -6.33 -10.23 16.00
N GLN A 105 -6.29 -9.56 17.15
CA GLN A 105 -5.44 -9.94 18.30
C GLN A 105 -5.73 -11.37 18.80
N GLN A 106 -6.98 -11.82 18.75
CA GLN A 106 -7.37 -13.18 19.16
C GLN A 106 -7.01 -14.24 18.11
N LEU A 107 -6.75 -13.84 16.86
CA LEU A 107 -6.32 -14.73 15.80
C LEU A 107 -4.83 -15.08 15.88
N LEU A 108 -4.04 -14.34 16.67
CA LEU A 108 -2.60 -14.61 16.84
C LEU A 108 -2.30 -16.01 17.37
N ARG A 109 -3.25 -16.66 18.06
CA ARG A 109 -3.13 -18.07 18.49
C ARG A 109 -2.97 -19.06 17.33
N PHE A 110 -3.36 -18.67 16.12
CA PHE A 110 -3.22 -19.47 14.91
C PHE A 110 -1.94 -19.14 14.12
N ALA A 111 -1.15 -18.15 14.56
CA ALA A 111 0.11 -17.82 13.91
C ALA A 111 1.05 -19.05 13.95
N GLY A 112 1.53 -19.46 12.78
CA GLY A 112 2.37 -20.67 12.63
C GLY A 112 1.61 -22.00 12.66
N SER A 113 0.27 -22.00 12.60
CA SER A 113 -0.52 -23.24 12.51
C SER A 113 -0.51 -23.90 11.12
N ILE A 114 -0.06 -23.17 10.09
CA ILE A 114 0.12 -23.72 8.75
C ILE A 114 1.53 -24.31 8.67
N THR A 115 1.61 -25.59 8.32
CA THR A 115 2.89 -26.29 8.18
C THR A 115 3.63 -25.84 6.91
N SER A 116 4.94 -26.10 6.82
CA SER A 116 5.70 -25.78 5.60
C SER A 116 5.13 -26.50 4.37
N ASP A 117 4.78 -27.77 4.53
CA ASP A 117 4.24 -28.59 3.44
C ASP A 117 2.89 -28.03 2.95
N ASP A 118 2.02 -27.58 3.87
CA ASP A 118 0.75 -26.94 3.50
C ASP A 118 0.96 -25.58 2.82
N LEU A 119 1.97 -24.80 3.23
CA LEU A 119 2.33 -23.54 2.57
C LEU A 119 2.84 -23.79 1.14
N ASP A 120 3.60 -24.86 0.94
CA ASP A 120 4.10 -25.24 -0.38
C ASP A 120 2.96 -25.67 -1.29
N LEU A 121 2.01 -26.46 -0.78
CA LEU A 121 0.79 -26.84 -1.51
C LEU A 121 -0.05 -25.61 -1.89
N MET A 122 -0.23 -24.66 -0.98
CA MET A 122 -0.92 -23.39 -1.26
C MET A 122 -0.21 -22.58 -2.35
N ASN A 123 1.12 -22.47 -2.26
CA ASN A 123 1.91 -21.74 -3.26
C ASN A 123 1.79 -22.37 -4.65
N GLU A 124 1.86 -23.69 -4.76
CA GLU A 124 1.68 -24.38 -6.04
C GLU A 124 0.27 -24.18 -6.59
N ALA A 125 -0.77 -24.31 -5.75
CA ALA A 125 -2.15 -24.07 -6.18
C ALA A 125 -2.38 -22.61 -6.67
N ILE A 126 -1.74 -21.62 -6.03
CA ILE A 126 -1.78 -20.22 -6.48
C ILE A 126 -1.11 -20.09 -7.85
N LYS A 127 0.08 -20.69 -8.04
CA LYS A 127 0.79 -20.62 -9.33
C LYS A 127 0.02 -21.31 -10.45
N GLU A 128 -0.57 -22.47 -10.18
CA GLU A 128 -1.39 -23.22 -11.15
C GLU A 128 -2.69 -22.48 -11.51
N GLY A 129 -3.30 -21.79 -10.53
CA GLY A 129 -4.53 -21.01 -10.71
C GLY A 129 -4.32 -19.55 -11.12
N CYS A 130 -3.08 -19.06 -11.16
CA CYS A 130 -2.74 -17.70 -11.54
C CYS A 130 -2.98 -17.51 -13.05
N GLN A 131 -4.16 -17.02 -13.43
CA GLN A 131 -4.30 -16.31 -14.69
C GLN A 131 -3.49 -15.02 -14.58
N GLN A 132 -2.48 -14.84 -15.44
CA GLN A 132 -1.83 -13.56 -15.62
C GLN A 132 -2.90 -12.53 -16.00
N LEU A 133 -3.06 -11.49 -15.19
CA LEU A 133 -3.85 -10.33 -15.59
C LEU A 133 -3.13 -9.71 -16.78
N ASP A 134 -3.72 -9.81 -17.97
CA ASP A 134 -3.27 -9.08 -19.14
C ASP A 134 -3.54 -7.60 -18.90
N VAL A 135 -2.47 -6.85 -18.70
CA VAL A 135 -2.53 -5.40 -18.44
C VAL A 135 -2.85 -4.59 -19.69
N ASP A 136 -2.88 -5.24 -20.87
CA ASP A 136 -3.22 -4.63 -22.15
C ASP A 136 -4.67 -4.92 -22.59
N GLU A 137 -5.46 -5.66 -21.80
CA GLU A 137 -6.89 -5.95 -22.09
C GLU A 137 -7.88 -4.88 -21.59
N TRP A 138 -7.44 -3.75 -21.03
CA TRP A 138 -8.30 -2.66 -20.52
C TRP A 138 -7.90 -1.27 -21.02
#